data_AF-A0A960IDK0-F1
#
_entry.id   AF-A0A960IDK0-F1
#
_cell.length_a   1.000
_cell.length_b   1.000
_cell.length_c   1.000
_cell.angle_alpha   90.00
_cell.angle_beta   90.00
_cell.angle_gamma   90.00
#
_symmetry.space_group_name_H-M   'P 1'
#
loop_
_entity.id
_entity.type
_entity.pdbx_description
1 polymer ?
#
loop_
_entity_poly.entity_id
_entity_poly.type
_entity_poly.pdbx_seq_one_letter_code
_entity_poly.pdbx_strand_id
1 'polypeptide(L)'
;MVVVLVVIGAAVALIAATKPYPDAWDPRVEPFAAFVEQERGLQFEHPVYVDFIPDAEFDALLTDDEGIDGEEAAARQEAYEQYGELLRALGLHEGPIDLEAQTDQMYSAGVLAYYSSDDKRVRVKGEQLTPDVEVTLVHELTHALQDQHFDL
;
A
#
# COMPACT_ATOMS: atom_id res chain seq x y z
N MET A 1 24.72 -12.88 -48.75
CA MET A 1 23.95 -12.05 -47.79
C MET A 1 23.38 -12.97 -46.74
N VAL A 2 23.82 -12.84 -45.50
CA VAL A 2 23.38 -13.63 -44.35
C VAL A 2 22.02 -13.08 -43.91
N VAL A 3 20.99 -13.93 -43.86
CA VAL A 3 19.72 -13.59 -43.20
C VAL A 3 19.83 -14.10 -41.76
N VAL A 4 19.92 -13.16 -40.83
CA VAL A 4 19.94 -13.42 -39.39
C VAL A 4 18.53 -13.76 -38.93
N LEU A 5 18.35 -14.97 -38.41
CA LEU A 5 17.18 -15.39 -37.65
C LEU A 5 17.19 -14.66 -36.31
N VAL A 6 16.32 -13.67 -36.15
CA VAL A 6 16.01 -13.10 -34.83
C VAL A 6 15.01 -14.03 -34.16
N VAL A 7 15.50 -14.89 -33.28
CA VAL A 7 14.66 -15.64 -32.34
C VAL A 7 14.23 -14.64 -31.27
N ILE A 8 13.05 -14.06 -31.44
CA ILE A 8 12.38 -13.31 -30.37
C ILE A 8 11.94 -14.36 -29.35
N GLY A 9 12.69 -14.47 -28.26
CA GLY A 9 12.31 -15.27 -27.12
C GLY A 9 11.04 -14.71 -26.51
N ALA A 10 9.90 -15.32 -26.85
CA ALA A 10 8.68 -15.18 -26.08
C ALA A 10 8.93 -15.81 -24.71
N ALA A 11 9.33 -14.98 -23.74
CA ALA A 11 9.23 -15.32 -22.34
C ALA A 11 7.74 -15.41 -22.00
N VAL A 12 7.15 -16.58 -22.24
CA VAL A 12 5.87 -16.96 -21.66
C VAL A 12 6.14 -17.11 -20.16
N ALA A 13 5.96 -16.03 -19.42
CA ALA A 13 5.84 -16.10 -17.98
C ALA A 13 4.63 -16.99 -17.67
N LEU A 14 4.90 -18.24 -17.31
CA LEU A 14 3.94 -19.10 -16.64
C LEU A 14 3.57 -18.36 -15.35
N ILE A 15 2.42 -17.70 -15.35
CA ILE A 15 1.73 -17.27 -14.14
C ILE A 15 1.29 -18.58 -13.46
N ALA A 16 2.21 -19.20 -12.71
CA ALA A 16 1.81 -20.13 -11.67
C ALA A 16 0.94 -19.31 -10.74
N ALA A 17 -0.35 -19.64 -10.65
CA ALA A 17 -1.25 -19.01 -9.71
C ALA A 17 -0.65 -19.17 -8.32
N THR A 18 -0.03 -18.10 -7.82
CA THR A 18 0.46 -18.02 -6.46
C THR A 18 -0.75 -18.20 -5.55
N LYS A 19 -0.61 -19.07 -4.56
CA LYS A 19 -1.66 -19.34 -3.58
C LYS A 19 -2.12 -18.01 -2.97
N PRO A 20 -3.43 -17.81 -2.70
CA PRO A 20 -3.93 -16.53 -2.18
C PRO A 20 -3.41 -16.20 -0.77
N TYR A 21 -2.83 -17.18 -0.06
CA TYR A 21 -2.24 -17.05 1.27
C TYR A 21 -0.99 -17.92 1.43
N PRO A 22 -0.04 -17.54 2.32
CA PRO A 22 1.14 -18.34 2.60
C PRO A 22 0.82 -19.58 3.43
N ASP A 23 1.70 -20.58 3.35
CA ASP A 23 1.55 -21.83 4.12
C ASP A 23 1.88 -21.66 5.61
N ALA A 24 2.64 -20.62 5.97
CA ALA A 24 3.04 -20.28 7.33
C ALA A 24 3.20 -18.77 7.47
N TRP A 25 3.10 -18.27 8.69
CA TRP A 25 3.41 -16.88 9.01
C TRP A 25 4.89 -16.57 8.78
N ASP A 26 5.19 -15.33 8.40
CA ASP A 26 6.55 -14.81 8.57
C ASP A 26 6.87 -14.83 10.07
N PRO A 27 8.01 -15.41 10.52
CA PRO A 27 8.38 -15.47 11.93
C PRO A 27 8.44 -14.10 12.62
N ARG A 28 8.65 -13.01 11.87
CA ARG A 28 8.61 -11.64 12.38
C ARG A 28 7.19 -11.19 12.73
N VAL A 29 6.18 -11.76 12.07
CA VAL A 29 4.76 -11.38 12.17
C VAL A 29 3.99 -12.29 13.10
N GLU A 30 4.37 -13.57 13.18
CA GLU A 30 3.70 -14.61 13.96
C GLU A 30 3.34 -14.19 15.40
N PRO A 31 4.22 -13.52 16.18
CA PRO A 31 3.87 -13.07 17.54
C PRO A 31 2.72 -12.05 17.57
N PHE A 32 2.64 -11.17 16.56
CA PHE A 32 1.60 -10.15 16.45
C PHE A 32 0.27 -10.78 15.99
N ALA A 33 0.32 -11.74 15.09
CA ALA A 33 -0.87 -12.52 14.71
C ALA A 33 -1.45 -13.25 15.93
N ALA A 34 -0.60 -13.92 16.71
CA ALA A 34 -1.03 -14.59 17.94
C ALA A 34 -1.61 -13.62 18.99
N PHE A 35 -1.02 -12.42 19.13
CA PHE A 35 -1.57 -11.37 19.97
C PHE A 35 -2.96 -10.93 19.50
N VAL A 36 -3.13 -10.67 18.20
CA VAL A 36 -4.42 -10.29 17.61
C VAL A 36 -5.47 -11.39 17.86
N GLU A 37 -5.13 -12.65 17.61
CA GLU A 37 -6.02 -13.78 17.89
C GLU A 37 -6.47 -13.83 19.35
N GLN A 38 -5.54 -13.67 20.28
CA GLN A 38 -5.81 -13.67 21.71
C GLN A 38 -6.75 -12.53 22.11
N GLU A 39 -6.44 -11.30 21.71
CA GLU A 39 -7.19 -10.11 22.11
C GLU A 39 -8.56 -10.02 21.42
N ARG A 40 -8.68 -10.57 20.20
CA ARG A 40 -9.94 -10.60 19.44
C ARG A 40 -10.79 -11.83 19.75
N GLY A 41 -10.22 -12.86 20.38
CA GLY A 41 -10.92 -14.11 20.66
C GLY A 41 -11.30 -14.90 19.41
N LEU A 42 -10.54 -14.71 18.32
CA LEU A 42 -10.71 -15.35 17.02
C LEU A 42 -9.39 -16.02 16.61
N GLN A 43 -9.42 -16.86 15.58
CA GLN A 43 -8.23 -17.49 15.00
C GLN A 43 -8.19 -17.13 13.51
N PHE A 44 -7.02 -16.83 12.96
CA PHE A 44 -6.89 -16.72 11.52
C PHE A 44 -7.21 -18.07 10.87
N GLU A 45 -8.03 -18.06 9.82
CA GLU A 45 -8.32 -19.26 9.02
C GLU A 45 -7.08 -19.73 8.25
N HIS A 46 -6.26 -18.76 7.83
CA HIS A 46 -4.96 -18.98 7.22
C HIS A 46 -4.01 -17.80 7.47
N PRO A 47 -2.68 -18.02 7.38
CA PRO A 47 -1.71 -16.93 7.41
C PRO A 47 -1.99 -15.86 6.33
N VAL A 48 -1.51 -14.64 6.54
CA VAL A 48 -1.66 -13.52 5.61
C VAL A 48 -0.29 -13.09 5.11
N TYR A 49 -0.19 -12.74 3.83
CA TYR A 49 1.04 -12.16 3.30
C TYR A 49 1.29 -10.79 3.93
N VAL A 50 2.49 -10.60 4.48
CA VAL A 50 2.96 -9.31 4.99
C VAL A 50 4.22 -8.93 4.22
N ASP A 51 4.07 -7.94 3.34
CA ASP A 51 5.13 -7.46 2.47
C ASP A 51 5.81 -6.24 3.10
N PHE A 52 7.11 -6.35 3.36
CA PHE A 52 7.93 -5.23 3.83
C PHE A 52 8.50 -4.52 2.60
N ILE A 53 8.06 -3.29 2.37
CA ILE A 53 8.31 -2.55 1.14
C ILE A 53 9.27 -1.40 1.43
N PRO A 54 10.35 -1.21 0.65
CA PRO A 54 11.22 -0.05 0.81
C PRO A 54 10.44 1.26 0.77
N ASP A 55 10.79 2.21 1.65
CA ASP A 55 10.03 3.45 1.88
C ASP A 55 9.60 4.16 0.60
N ALA A 56 10.52 4.32 -0.37
CA ALA A 56 10.24 5.00 -1.63
C ALA A 56 9.23 4.27 -2.53
N GLU A 57 9.22 2.94 -2.50
CA GLU A 57 8.25 2.13 -3.24
C GLU A 57 6.90 2.12 -2.51
N PHE A 58 6.91 2.09 -1.18
CA PHE A 58 5.69 2.19 -0.39
C PHE A 58 5.00 3.56 -0.56
N ASP A 59 5.78 4.64 -0.56
CA ASP A 59 5.27 5.98 -0.82
C ASP A 59 4.63 6.06 -2.21
N ALA A 60 5.27 5.49 -3.23
CA ALA A 60 4.71 5.43 -4.57
C ALA A 60 3.38 4.65 -4.60
N LEU A 61 3.24 3.55 -3.87
CA LEU A 61 2.00 2.78 -3.80
C LEU A 61 0.82 3.55 -3.15
N LEU A 62 1.10 4.50 -2.26
CA LEU A 62 0.07 5.29 -1.59
C LEU A 62 -0.39 6.49 -2.40
N THR A 63 0.49 7.00 -3.26
CA THR A 63 0.25 8.21 -4.05
C THR A 63 0.00 7.87 -5.52
N ASP A 64 -0.05 6.59 -5.87
CA ASP A 64 -0.39 6.16 -7.23
C ASP A 64 -1.89 6.34 -7.47
N ASP A 65 -2.22 6.84 -8.64
CA ASP A 65 -3.59 7.05 -9.09
C ASP A 65 -4.13 5.82 -9.83
N GLU A 66 -3.51 4.66 -9.63
CA GLU A 66 -3.95 3.41 -10.23
C GLU A 66 -5.42 3.13 -9.86
N GLY A 67 -6.31 3.29 -10.84
CA GLY A 67 -7.75 3.11 -10.68
C GLY A 67 -8.59 4.38 -10.83
N ILE A 68 -7.96 5.56 -10.83
CA ILE A 68 -8.59 6.85 -11.10
C ILE A 68 -8.57 7.11 -12.61
N ASP A 69 -9.71 7.50 -13.18
CA ASP A 69 -9.74 7.86 -14.60
C ASP A 69 -9.10 9.25 -14.86
N GLY A 70 -8.70 9.50 -16.11
CA GLY A 70 -7.97 10.73 -16.44
C GLY A 70 -8.80 12.01 -16.27
N GLU A 71 -10.13 11.93 -16.23
CA GLU A 71 -10.99 13.08 -15.98
C GLU A 71 -11.03 13.39 -14.47
N GLU A 72 -11.16 12.37 -13.63
CA GLU A 72 -11.11 12.49 -12.18
C GLU A 72 -9.73 12.98 -11.70
N ALA A 73 -8.64 12.45 -12.26
CA ALA A 73 -7.29 12.93 -11.97
C ALA A 73 -7.11 14.42 -12.35
N ALA A 74 -7.61 14.82 -13.53
CA ALA A 74 -7.54 16.22 -13.96
C ALA A 74 -8.40 17.15 -13.06
N ALA A 75 -9.58 16.71 -12.66
CA ALA A 75 -10.46 17.47 -11.75
C ALA A 75 -9.83 17.62 -10.36
N ARG A 76 -9.16 16.58 -9.85
CA ARG A 76 -8.44 16.62 -8.58
C ARG A 76 -7.27 17.61 -8.64
N GLN A 77 -6.48 17.55 -9.69
CA GLN A 77 -5.38 18.50 -9.91
C GLN A 77 -5.89 19.95 -9.96
N GLU A 78 -6.96 20.21 -10.72
CA GLU A 78 -7.57 21.55 -10.79
C GLU A 78 -8.03 22.02 -9.39
N ALA A 79 -8.62 21.13 -8.58
CA ALA A 79 -9.02 21.47 -7.23
C ALA A 79 -7.82 21.90 -6.37
N TYR A 80 -6.72 21.14 -6.37
CA TYR A 80 -5.50 21.49 -5.63
C TYR A 80 -4.91 22.82 -6.09
N GLU A 81 -4.89 23.10 -7.39
CA GLU A 81 -4.44 24.39 -7.93
C GLU A 81 -5.31 25.54 -7.41
N GLN A 82 -6.64 25.42 -7.49
CA GLN A 82 -7.57 26.43 -6.99
C GLN A 82 -7.42 26.68 -5.48
N TYR A 83 -7.25 25.62 -4.68
CA TYR A 83 -6.98 25.76 -3.25
C TYR A 83 -5.64 26.48 -2.98
N GLY A 84 -4.61 26.18 -3.78
CA GLY A 84 -3.29 26.83 -3.67
C GLY A 84 -3.36 28.33 -3.95
N GLU A 85 -4.14 28.72 -4.96
CA GLU A 85 -4.42 30.12 -5.27
C GLU A 85 -5.21 30.82 -4.15
N LEU A 86 -6.20 30.15 -3.58
CA LEU A 86 -6.97 30.69 -2.45
C LEU A 86 -6.07 30.94 -1.22
N LEU A 87 -5.23 29.98 -0.85
CA LEU A 87 -4.29 30.13 0.28
C LEU A 87 -3.34 31.32 0.06
N ARG A 88 -2.87 31.51 -1.18
CA ARG A 88 -2.05 32.67 -1.56
C ARG A 88 -2.82 33.98 -1.46
N ALA A 89 -4.07 34.02 -1.96
CA ALA A 89 -4.92 35.20 -1.90
C ALA A 89 -5.23 35.62 -0.45
N LEU A 90 -5.34 34.65 0.46
CA LEU A 90 -5.54 34.88 1.90
C LEU A 90 -4.24 35.24 2.65
N GLY A 91 -3.08 35.21 2.00
CA GLY A 91 -1.79 35.47 2.63
C GLY A 91 -1.30 34.36 3.56
N LEU A 92 -1.82 33.14 3.41
CA LEU A 92 -1.42 31.95 4.20
C LEU A 92 -0.20 31.24 3.62
N HIS A 93 0.16 31.53 2.37
CA HIS A 93 1.36 31.02 1.71
C HIS A 93 1.89 32.04 0.68
N GLU A 94 3.21 32.04 0.44
CA GLU A 94 3.88 32.90 -0.53
C GLU A 94 4.58 32.07 -1.63
N GLY A 95 4.37 32.46 -2.89
CA GLY A 95 5.02 31.80 -4.04
C GLY A 95 4.20 30.65 -4.66
N PRO A 96 4.76 29.97 -5.68
CA PRO A 96 4.17 28.77 -6.24
C PRO A 96 4.30 27.60 -5.24
N ILE A 97 3.21 26.85 -5.07
CA ILE A 97 3.16 25.63 -4.25
C ILE A 97 2.47 24.54 -5.06
N ASP A 98 3.04 23.36 -5.03
CA ASP A 98 2.40 22.13 -5.49
C ASP A 98 1.68 21.51 -4.29
N LEU A 99 0.38 21.85 -4.14
CA LEU A 99 -0.39 21.40 -2.98
C LEU A 99 -0.69 19.91 -3.00
N GLU A 100 -0.82 19.32 -4.18
CA GLU A 100 -1.05 17.88 -4.33
C GLU A 100 0.17 17.14 -3.79
N ALA A 101 1.37 17.45 -4.31
CA ALA A 101 2.60 16.82 -3.85
C ALA A 101 2.88 17.02 -2.35
N GLN A 102 2.55 18.19 -1.79
CA GLN A 102 2.69 18.42 -0.34
C GLN A 102 1.70 17.59 0.47
N THR A 103 0.47 17.43 -0.02
CA THR A 103 -0.57 16.62 0.64
C THR A 103 -0.19 15.15 0.60
N ASP A 104 0.26 14.67 -0.55
CA ASP A 104 0.73 13.30 -0.77
C ASP A 104 1.91 12.96 0.13
N GLN A 105 2.91 13.85 0.22
CA GLN A 105 4.04 13.69 1.12
C GLN A 105 3.60 13.63 2.60
N MET A 106 2.66 14.47 3.00
CA MET A 106 2.13 14.45 4.37
C MET A 106 1.35 13.17 4.66
N TYR A 107 0.58 12.69 3.69
CA TYR A 107 -0.20 11.46 3.80
C TYR A 107 0.73 10.24 3.90
N SER A 108 1.69 10.09 2.97
CA SER A 108 2.61 8.96 2.94
C SER A 108 3.55 8.91 4.15
N ALA A 109 3.88 10.07 4.73
CA ALA A 109 4.63 10.15 5.99
C ALA A 109 3.84 9.63 7.20
N GLY A 110 2.51 9.65 7.15
CA GLY A 110 1.63 9.21 8.24
C GLY A 110 1.20 7.75 8.18
N VAL A 111 1.34 7.09 7.02
CA VAL A 111 0.95 5.69 6.83
C VAL A 111 2.19 4.79 6.92
N LEU A 112 2.18 3.86 7.88
CA LEU A 112 3.29 2.94 8.14
C LEU A 112 3.00 1.51 7.69
N ALA A 113 1.73 1.15 7.54
CA ALA A 113 1.27 -0.09 6.95
C ALA A 113 -0.19 0.05 6.50
N TYR A 114 -0.65 -0.81 5.61
CA TYR A 114 -2.07 -0.96 5.30
C TYR A 114 -2.40 -2.39 4.88
N TYR A 115 -3.61 -2.83 5.19
CA TYR A 115 -4.23 -4.02 4.62
C TYR A 115 -5.04 -3.66 3.36
N SER A 116 -4.87 -4.43 2.28
CA SER A 116 -5.69 -4.33 1.07
C SER A 116 -6.70 -5.46 1.02
N SER A 117 -7.99 -5.12 0.95
CA SER A 117 -9.08 -6.08 0.76
C SER A 117 -9.17 -6.61 -0.68
N ASP A 118 -8.53 -5.95 -1.65
CA ASP A 118 -8.55 -6.37 -3.06
C ASP A 118 -7.67 -7.60 -3.30
N ASP A 119 -6.45 -7.58 -2.73
CA ASP A 119 -5.48 -8.67 -2.88
C ASP A 119 -5.19 -9.44 -1.60
N LYS A 120 -5.82 -9.05 -0.48
CA LYS A 120 -5.77 -9.72 0.82
C LYS A 120 -4.37 -9.75 1.43
N ARG A 121 -3.59 -8.68 1.24
CA ARG A 121 -2.20 -8.56 1.73
C ARG A 121 -2.05 -7.37 2.67
N VAL A 122 -1.17 -7.52 3.66
CA VAL A 122 -0.67 -6.40 4.47
C VAL A 122 0.62 -5.90 3.86
N ARG A 123 0.74 -4.60 3.66
CA ARG A 123 1.97 -3.94 3.21
C ARG A 123 2.49 -3.07 4.32
N VAL A 124 3.78 -3.19 4.61
CA VAL A 124 4.46 -2.50 5.72
C VAL A 124 5.58 -1.65 5.13
N LYS A 125 5.65 -0.39 5.58
CA LYS A 125 6.69 0.56 5.17
C LYS A 125 8.02 0.21 5.84
N GLY A 126 9.05 0.09 5.03
CA GLY A 126 10.40 -0.26 5.45
C GLY A 126 10.56 -1.75 5.80
N GLU A 127 11.79 -2.13 6.14
CA GLU A 127 12.15 -3.52 6.48
C GLU A 127 12.23 -3.79 7.99
N GLN A 128 12.12 -2.74 8.81
CA GLN A 128 12.31 -2.79 10.25
C GLN A 128 10.98 -2.63 10.99
N LEU A 129 10.73 -3.51 11.95
CA LEU A 129 9.62 -3.40 12.89
C LEU A 129 10.02 -2.46 14.03
N THR A 130 9.87 -1.15 13.82
CA THR A 130 9.95 -0.17 14.90
C THR A 130 8.66 -0.21 15.74
N PRO A 131 8.65 0.29 16.99
CA PRO A 131 7.46 0.19 17.84
C PRO A 131 6.17 0.78 17.25
N ASP A 132 6.29 1.85 16.47
CA ASP A 132 5.20 2.47 15.70
C ASP A 132 4.69 1.59 14.55
N VAL A 133 5.61 0.92 13.84
CA VAL A 133 5.26 -0.06 12.82
C VAL A 133 4.60 -1.30 13.43
N GLU A 134 5.07 -1.78 14.58
CA GLU A 134 4.48 -2.93 15.29
C GLU A 134 3.01 -2.65 15.69
N VAL A 135 2.72 -1.47 16.24
CA VAL A 135 1.35 -1.07 16.58
C VAL A 135 0.47 -1.01 15.33
N THR A 136 0.99 -0.44 14.24
CA THR A 136 0.26 -0.35 12.97
C THR A 136 0.04 -1.74 12.37
N LEU A 137 1.03 -2.62 12.40
CA LEU A 137 0.90 -4.00 11.93
C LEU A 137 -0.20 -4.75 12.70
N VAL A 138 -0.31 -4.58 14.01
CA VAL A 138 -1.40 -5.17 14.80
C VAL A 138 -2.78 -4.63 14.36
N HIS A 139 -2.87 -3.34 14.02
CA HIS A 139 -4.07 -2.75 13.45
C HIS A 139 -4.44 -3.43 12.11
N GLU A 140 -3.49 -3.54 11.19
CA GLU A 140 -3.73 -4.14 9.88
C GLU A 140 -4.04 -5.65 9.95
N LEU A 141 -3.37 -6.38 10.84
CA LEU A 141 -3.68 -7.79 11.10
C LEU A 141 -5.09 -7.95 11.68
N THR A 142 -5.59 -6.95 12.43
CA THR A 142 -6.98 -6.98 12.91
C THR A 142 -7.95 -6.85 11.74
N HIS A 143 -7.70 -5.98 10.77
CA HIS A 143 -8.50 -5.92 9.54
C HIS A 143 -8.44 -7.23 8.77
N ALA A 144 -7.25 -7.80 8.58
CA ALA A 144 -7.10 -9.07 7.89
C ALA A 144 -7.83 -10.23 8.59
N LEU A 145 -7.83 -10.26 9.93
CA LEU A 145 -8.61 -11.23 10.70
C LEU A 145 -10.12 -11.01 10.50
N GLN A 146 -10.55 -9.75 10.52
CA GLN A 146 -11.96 -9.42 10.33
C GLN A 146 -12.45 -9.79 8.94
N ASP A 147 -11.64 -9.55 7.91
CA ASP A 147 -11.94 -9.92 6.53
C ASP A 147 -12.18 -11.44 6.40
N GLN A 148 -11.31 -12.26 7.00
CA GLN A 148 -11.48 -13.72 6.98
C GLN A 148 -12.77 -14.21 7.66
N HIS A 149 -13.22 -13.54 8.72
CA HIS A 149 -14.40 -13.98 9.50
C HIS A 149 -15.71 -13.33 9.05
N PHE A 150 -15.64 -12.13 8.49
CA PHE A 150 -16.80 -11.26 8.30
C PHE A 150 -16.90 -10.64 6.91
N ASP A 151 -15.90 -10.83 6.04
CA ASP A 151 -15.87 -10.28 4.67
C ASP A 151 -15.96 -8.74 4.68
N LEU A 152 -15.10 -8.12 5.51
CA LEU A 152 -15.03 -6.68 5.81
C LEU A 152 -13.69 -6.07 5.43
#